data_AF-A0A1K0IS82-F1
#
_entry.id   AF-A0A1K0IS82-F1
#
_cell.length_a   1.000
_cell.length_b   1.000
_cell.length_c   1.000
_cell.angle_alpha   90.00
_cell.angle_beta   90.00
_cell.angle_gamma   90.00
#
_symmetry.space_group_name_H-M   'P 1'
#
loop_
_entity.id
_entity.type
_entity.pdbx_description
1 polymer ?
#
loop_
_entity_poly.entity_id
_entity_poly.type
_entity_poly.pdbx_seq_one_letter_code
_entity_poly.pdbx_strand_id
1 'polypeptide(L)'
;MHQALVKIQDELQKVISQLQKSVGSDEPLGNVHNNWSFPGLTRSELVEEAQSIIDLIDEHGGDDLGSAEARIQDYVRRLTHLHSQTVPNLWGNGNQAVSAYMLTLDGLRKALAPAFSRDAAAEAAEAAAQLRRLAMQIRGLEARLGGLEPRTATLSTMVERIEQAYTAADQLPADLESLAEARQAIEALLKASTEESTRITDTRSQASSLYTQLNQYAKDADGVLQRCQTAYSAATSVGLAAAFTERSDSLSKSMWFWVAGLIAALSLGSYFGSQQLNSLSELFQQPHAPTSVLVLNLALSLLSVGAPVWFSWLATKQIGHRFRLSEDYAFKASISRAYEGFRREAARFDKEMESRVLASALTRLDELPLRLVETESHGSPWHELASSHTVKQAMKAVPGFTAQIKDLADKAIAAVASAKAKPKAPAAAGPAAAEE
;
A
#
# COMPACT_ATOMS: atom_id res chain seq x y z
N MET A 1 -49.72 116.52 -19.71
CA MET A 1 -50.26 115.31 -20.35
C MET A 1 -50.99 115.67 -21.63
N HIS A 2 -50.69 114.98 -22.75
CA HIS A 2 -51.25 115.29 -24.07
C HIS A 2 -52.79 115.21 -24.11
N GLN A 3 -53.45 116.15 -24.80
CA GLN A 3 -54.93 116.26 -24.80
C GLN A 3 -55.63 114.98 -25.30
N ALA A 4 -55.02 114.23 -26.23
CA ALA A 4 -55.57 112.97 -26.71
C ALA A 4 -55.59 111.87 -25.63
N LEU A 5 -54.60 111.83 -24.74
CA LEU A 5 -54.53 110.86 -23.64
C LEU A 5 -55.59 111.13 -22.59
N VAL A 6 -55.80 112.41 -22.23
CA VAL A 6 -56.86 112.81 -21.30
C VAL A 6 -58.24 112.38 -21.82
N LYS A 7 -58.51 112.62 -23.12
CA LYS A 7 -59.77 112.19 -23.76
C LYS A 7 -59.93 110.67 -23.79
N ILE A 8 -58.84 109.91 -23.94
CA ILE A 8 -58.89 108.44 -23.87
C ILE A 8 -59.22 107.98 -22.46
N GLN A 9 -58.60 108.55 -21.43
CA GLN A 9 -58.91 108.23 -20.04
C GLN A 9 -60.38 108.51 -19.72
N ASP A 10 -60.90 109.67 -20.13
CA ASP A 10 -62.32 110.01 -19.96
C ASP A 10 -63.25 108.97 -20.63
N GLU A 11 -62.92 108.53 -21.86
CA GLU A 11 -63.71 107.51 -22.54
C GLU A 11 -63.56 106.12 -21.90
N LEU A 12 -62.38 105.75 -21.39
CA LEU A 12 -62.17 104.50 -20.64
C LEU A 12 -62.94 104.49 -19.31
N GLN A 13 -63.01 105.62 -18.61
CA GLN A 13 -63.84 105.75 -17.40
C GLN A 13 -65.34 105.60 -17.73
N LYS A 14 -65.80 106.11 -18.88
CA LYS A 14 -67.16 105.86 -19.37
C LYS A 14 -67.39 104.40 -19.73
N VAL A 15 -66.40 103.74 -20.36
CA VAL A 15 -66.42 102.29 -20.63
C VAL A 15 -66.61 101.52 -19.32
N ILE A 16 -65.81 101.80 -18.28
CA ILE A 16 -65.91 101.15 -16.96
C ILE A 16 -67.29 101.40 -16.33
N SER A 17 -67.73 102.65 -16.31
CA SER A 17 -69.04 103.04 -15.75
C SER A 17 -70.20 102.34 -16.45
N GLN A 18 -70.13 102.19 -17.78
CA GLN A 18 -71.15 101.51 -18.56
C GLN A 18 -71.09 99.99 -18.39
N LEU A 19 -69.91 99.43 -18.20
CA LEU A 19 -69.71 98.00 -17.95
C LEU A 19 -70.30 97.59 -16.59
N GLN A 20 -70.10 98.41 -15.57
CA GLN A 20 -70.71 98.24 -14.25
C GLN A 20 -72.25 98.28 -14.28
N LYS A 21 -72.85 99.09 -15.19
CA LYS A 21 -74.30 99.20 -15.35
C LYS A 21 -74.92 98.07 -16.19
N SER A 22 -74.22 97.62 -17.22
CA SER A 22 -74.74 96.66 -18.21
C SER A 22 -74.59 95.20 -17.80
N VAL A 23 -73.62 94.89 -16.93
CA VAL A 23 -73.35 93.53 -16.45
C VAL A 23 -73.83 93.41 -15.00
N GLY A 24 -74.92 92.64 -14.81
CA GLY A 24 -75.66 92.57 -13.55
C GLY A 24 -75.06 91.66 -12.47
N SER A 25 -74.21 90.70 -12.85
CA SER A 25 -73.52 89.77 -11.94
C SER A 25 -72.00 89.87 -12.13
N ASP A 26 -71.25 89.57 -11.07
CA ASP A 26 -69.79 89.49 -11.10
C ASP A 26 -69.26 88.06 -11.29
N GLU A 27 -70.15 87.07 -11.39
CA GLU A 27 -69.78 85.71 -11.76
C GLU A 27 -69.31 85.62 -13.22
N PRO A 28 -68.47 84.63 -13.58
CA PRO A 28 -67.99 84.47 -14.96
C PRO A 28 -69.14 84.35 -15.96
N LEU A 29 -69.11 85.13 -17.05
CA LEU A 29 -70.21 85.22 -18.03
C LEU A 29 -70.60 83.84 -18.59
N GLY A 30 -69.64 82.97 -18.89
CA GLY A 30 -69.91 81.59 -19.32
C GLY A 30 -70.73 80.77 -18.31
N ASN A 31 -70.48 80.99 -17.01
CA ASN A 31 -71.08 80.23 -15.92
C ASN A 31 -72.50 80.73 -15.59
N VAL A 32 -72.69 82.05 -15.50
CA VAL A 32 -74.00 82.66 -15.20
C VAL A 32 -75.03 82.33 -16.29
N HIS A 33 -74.60 82.36 -17.55
CA HIS A 33 -75.46 82.08 -18.68
C HIS A 33 -75.54 80.59 -19.04
N ASN A 34 -74.78 79.72 -18.35
CA ASN A 34 -74.59 78.31 -18.69
C ASN A 34 -74.33 78.11 -20.20
N ASN A 35 -73.47 78.94 -20.77
CA ASN A 35 -73.20 79.01 -22.21
C ASN A 35 -71.70 78.91 -22.47
N TRP A 36 -71.26 77.77 -23.03
CA TRP A 36 -69.85 77.49 -23.32
C TRP A 36 -69.20 78.49 -24.29
N SER A 37 -69.99 79.17 -25.13
CA SER A 37 -69.48 80.16 -26.08
C SER A 37 -69.19 81.51 -25.44
N PHE A 38 -69.67 81.77 -24.23
CA PHE A 38 -69.41 83.02 -23.53
C PHE A 38 -68.09 82.91 -22.76
N PRO A 39 -67.23 83.95 -22.80
CA PRO A 39 -65.95 83.90 -22.09
C PRO A 39 -66.12 83.70 -20.59
N GLY A 40 -65.18 82.98 -19.98
CA GLY A 40 -65.12 82.77 -18.52
C GLY A 40 -64.58 83.97 -17.75
N LEU A 41 -64.86 85.19 -18.21
CA LEU A 41 -64.41 86.44 -17.58
C LEU A 41 -65.51 87.01 -16.70
N THR A 42 -65.09 87.57 -15.57
CA THR A 42 -65.93 88.28 -14.60
C THR A 42 -66.07 89.75 -14.96
N ARG A 43 -67.06 90.43 -14.38
CA ARG A 43 -67.22 91.88 -14.59
C ARG A 43 -66.04 92.64 -14.02
N SER A 44 -65.50 92.24 -12.87
CA SER A 44 -64.30 92.83 -12.26
C SER A 44 -63.09 92.73 -13.19
N GLU A 45 -62.81 91.58 -13.78
CA GLU A 45 -61.67 91.40 -14.71
C GLU A 45 -61.81 92.26 -15.97
N LEU A 46 -63.04 92.44 -16.49
CA LEU A 46 -63.28 93.36 -17.60
C LEU A 46 -63.01 94.82 -17.19
N VAL A 47 -63.41 95.23 -15.98
CA VAL A 47 -63.11 96.57 -15.44
C VAL A 47 -61.61 96.77 -15.26
N GLU A 48 -60.92 95.78 -14.70
CA GLU A 48 -59.48 95.80 -14.46
C GLU A 48 -58.69 95.99 -15.76
N GLU A 49 -59.10 95.37 -16.86
CA GLU A 49 -58.42 95.55 -18.14
C GLU A 49 -58.50 97.01 -18.64
N ALA A 50 -59.67 97.65 -18.57
CA ALA A 50 -59.80 99.06 -18.92
C ALA A 50 -59.06 99.97 -17.93
N GLN A 51 -59.10 99.66 -16.63
CA GLN A 51 -58.41 100.42 -15.59
C GLN A 51 -56.90 100.35 -15.76
N SER A 52 -56.35 99.19 -16.07
CA SER A 52 -54.90 99.02 -16.27
C SER A 52 -54.35 99.84 -17.44
N ILE A 53 -55.18 100.22 -18.42
CA ILE A 53 -54.79 101.14 -19.50
C ILE A 53 -54.82 102.59 -19.01
N ILE A 54 -55.78 102.94 -18.14
CA ILE A 54 -55.80 104.26 -17.49
C ILE A 54 -54.54 104.43 -16.63
N ASP A 55 -54.23 103.43 -15.80
CA ASP A 55 -53.07 103.43 -14.91
C ASP A 55 -51.77 103.55 -15.72
N LEU A 56 -51.68 102.83 -16.84
CA LEU A 56 -50.53 102.90 -17.75
C LEU A 56 -50.36 104.31 -18.35
N ILE A 57 -51.46 105.00 -18.68
CA ILE A 57 -51.43 106.40 -19.12
C ILE A 57 -51.07 107.35 -17.97
N ASP A 58 -51.51 107.11 -16.75
CA ASP A 58 -51.18 107.94 -15.58
C ASP A 58 -49.68 107.83 -15.23
N GLU A 59 -49.12 106.63 -15.30
CA GLU A 59 -47.72 106.37 -14.96
C GLU A 59 -46.74 106.88 -16.03
N HIS A 60 -47.10 106.77 -17.31
CA HIS A 60 -46.17 106.99 -18.42
C HIS A 60 -46.62 108.08 -19.41
N GLY A 61 -47.74 108.77 -19.16
CA GLY A 61 -48.36 109.73 -20.06
C GLY A 61 -47.58 111.04 -20.22
N GLY A 62 -46.92 111.22 -21.36
CA GLY A 62 -46.21 112.44 -21.72
C GLY A 62 -47.05 113.50 -22.45
N ASP A 63 -46.41 114.62 -22.79
CA ASP A 63 -46.95 115.68 -23.66
C ASP A 63 -46.65 115.48 -25.15
N ASP A 64 -45.76 114.57 -25.52
CA ASP A 64 -45.41 114.26 -26.91
C ASP A 64 -45.78 112.79 -27.22
N LEU A 65 -46.68 112.60 -28.18
CA LEU A 65 -47.12 111.27 -28.63
C LEU A 65 -46.40 110.76 -29.89
N GLY A 66 -45.51 111.58 -30.46
CA GLY A 66 -44.71 111.24 -31.64
C GLY A 66 -45.52 110.71 -32.81
N SER A 67 -44.98 109.72 -33.52
CA SER A 67 -45.63 109.13 -34.71
C SER A 67 -46.90 108.32 -34.40
N ALA A 68 -47.19 108.05 -33.12
CA ALA A 68 -48.38 107.33 -32.70
C ALA A 68 -49.60 108.24 -32.47
N GLU A 69 -49.43 109.58 -32.45
CA GLU A 69 -50.46 110.55 -32.12
C GLU A 69 -51.75 110.37 -32.92
N ALA A 70 -51.66 110.31 -34.25
CA ALA A 70 -52.83 110.16 -35.12
C ALA A 70 -53.61 108.86 -34.86
N ARG A 71 -52.90 107.78 -34.53
CA ARG A 71 -53.51 106.48 -34.21
C ARG A 71 -54.15 106.50 -32.83
N ILE A 72 -53.51 107.12 -31.84
CA ILE A 72 -54.02 107.26 -30.47
C ILE A 72 -55.27 108.16 -30.47
N GLN A 73 -55.25 109.29 -31.16
CA GLN A 73 -56.41 110.17 -31.28
C GLN A 73 -57.64 109.46 -31.88
N ASP A 74 -57.42 108.55 -32.83
CA ASP A 74 -58.47 107.73 -33.42
C ASP A 74 -59.17 106.80 -32.42
N TYR A 75 -58.48 106.39 -31.35
CA TYR A 75 -59.07 105.52 -30.33
C TYR A 75 -60.15 106.22 -29.50
N VAL A 76 -60.20 107.56 -29.45
CA VAL A 76 -61.29 108.27 -28.78
C VAL A 76 -62.64 107.86 -29.39
N ARG A 77 -62.81 107.94 -30.71
CA ARG A 77 -64.06 107.51 -31.37
C ARG A 77 -64.32 106.01 -31.27
N ARG A 78 -63.27 105.18 -31.22
CA ARG A 78 -63.39 103.72 -31.07
C ARG A 78 -63.89 103.35 -29.67
N LEU A 79 -63.39 104.00 -28.63
CA LEU A 79 -63.84 103.83 -27.25
C LEU A 79 -65.25 104.39 -27.05
N THR A 80 -65.62 105.47 -27.73
CA THR A 80 -67.00 105.95 -27.77
C THR A 80 -67.95 104.91 -28.35
N HIS A 81 -67.58 104.29 -29.48
CA HIS A 81 -68.34 103.17 -30.04
C HIS A 81 -68.38 101.97 -29.09
N LEU A 82 -67.25 101.68 -28.43
CA LEU A 82 -67.12 100.57 -27.50
C LEU A 82 -68.10 100.69 -26.32
N HIS A 83 -68.12 101.84 -25.62
CA HIS A 83 -69.05 101.99 -24.49
C HIS A 83 -70.51 102.15 -24.94
N SER A 84 -70.78 102.77 -26.09
CA SER A 84 -72.17 103.03 -26.51
C SER A 84 -72.86 101.84 -27.19
N GLN A 85 -72.12 100.97 -27.89
CA GLN A 85 -72.68 99.89 -28.69
C GLN A 85 -72.20 98.50 -28.25
N THR A 86 -70.91 98.34 -27.94
CA THR A 86 -70.35 97.01 -27.61
C THR A 86 -70.66 96.61 -26.17
N VAL A 87 -70.42 97.50 -25.20
CA VAL A 87 -70.59 97.24 -23.76
C VAL A 87 -72.04 96.86 -23.39
N PRO A 88 -73.10 97.55 -23.88
CA PRO A 88 -74.48 97.17 -23.56
C PRO A 88 -74.86 95.74 -24.02
N ASN A 89 -74.18 95.23 -25.05
CA ASN A 89 -74.41 93.90 -25.60
C ASN A 89 -73.63 92.79 -24.88
N LEU A 90 -72.78 93.10 -23.90
CA LEU A 90 -71.95 92.11 -23.19
C LEU A 90 -72.76 91.06 -22.44
N TRP A 91 -73.89 91.45 -21.84
CA TRP A 91 -74.74 90.52 -21.08
C TRP A 91 -75.54 89.57 -21.98
N GLY A 92 -76.09 90.07 -23.08
CA GLY A 92 -76.94 89.27 -23.98
C GLY A 92 -76.17 88.51 -25.07
N ASN A 93 -75.03 89.04 -25.51
CA ASN A 93 -74.25 88.54 -26.65
C ASN A 93 -72.76 88.44 -26.31
N GLY A 94 -72.45 87.87 -25.13
CA GLY A 94 -71.10 87.85 -24.53
C GLY A 94 -69.99 87.31 -25.44
N ASN A 95 -70.25 86.28 -26.25
CA ASN A 95 -69.26 85.70 -27.17
C ASN A 95 -68.64 86.76 -28.11
N GLN A 96 -69.46 87.54 -28.81
CA GLN A 96 -68.96 88.52 -29.77
C GLN A 96 -68.56 89.84 -29.09
N ALA A 97 -69.34 90.26 -28.09
CA ALA A 97 -69.14 91.56 -27.44
C ALA A 97 -67.87 91.57 -26.58
N VAL A 98 -67.57 90.50 -25.83
CA VAL A 98 -66.37 90.44 -24.99
C VAL A 98 -65.11 90.35 -25.84
N SER A 99 -65.12 89.60 -26.95
CA SER A 99 -63.98 89.55 -27.88
C SER A 99 -63.74 90.90 -28.54
N ALA A 100 -64.79 91.59 -29.00
CA ALA A 100 -64.66 92.93 -29.57
C ALA A 100 -64.13 93.94 -28.54
N TYR A 101 -64.56 93.83 -27.28
CA TYR A 101 -64.06 94.62 -26.16
C TYR A 101 -62.58 94.41 -25.91
N MET A 102 -62.16 93.16 -25.69
CA MET A 102 -60.76 92.81 -25.37
C MET A 102 -59.80 93.17 -26.49
N LEU A 103 -60.16 92.89 -27.75
CA LEU A 103 -59.32 93.22 -28.90
C LEU A 103 -59.19 94.74 -29.12
N THR A 104 -60.22 95.51 -28.78
CA THR A 104 -60.15 96.98 -28.87
C THR A 104 -59.20 97.56 -27.83
N LEU A 105 -59.23 97.04 -26.59
CA LEU A 105 -58.34 97.47 -25.50
C LEU A 105 -56.89 97.03 -25.72
N ASP A 106 -56.64 95.78 -26.14
CA ASP A 106 -55.29 95.33 -26.53
C ASP A 106 -54.74 96.16 -27.71
N GLY A 107 -55.58 96.48 -28.68
CA GLY A 107 -55.23 97.35 -29.79
C GLY A 107 -54.83 98.76 -29.33
N LEU A 108 -55.46 99.30 -28.28
CA LEU A 108 -55.11 100.59 -27.68
C LEU A 108 -53.78 100.49 -26.93
N ARG A 109 -53.58 99.45 -26.11
CA ARG A 109 -52.33 99.21 -25.39
C ARG A 109 -51.13 99.16 -26.34
N LYS A 110 -51.27 98.46 -27.48
CA LYS A 110 -50.23 98.41 -28.53
C LYS A 110 -49.99 99.74 -29.22
N ALA A 111 -51.00 100.61 -29.32
CA ALA A 111 -50.83 101.95 -29.88
C ALA A 111 -50.12 102.91 -28.91
N LEU A 112 -50.29 102.70 -27.60
CA LEU A 112 -49.65 103.48 -26.54
C LEU A 112 -48.19 103.08 -26.28
N ALA A 113 -47.84 101.80 -26.41
CA ALA A 113 -46.49 101.28 -26.14
C ALA A 113 -45.32 102.07 -26.78
N PRO A 114 -45.32 102.42 -28.09
CA PRO A 114 -44.23 103.18 -28.69
C PRO A 114 -44.21 104.66 -28.27
N ALA A 115 -45.31 105.21 -27.74
CA ALA A 115 -45.35 106.59 -27.24
C ALA A 115 -44.66 106.74 -25.87
N PHE A 116 -44.52 105.64 -25.12
CA PHE A 116 -43.97 105.63 -23.75
C PHE A 116 -42.53 105.11 -23.65
N SER A 117 -41.91 104.72 -24.76
CA SER A 117 -40.60 104.03 -24.77
C SER A 117 -39.36 104.95 -24.82
N ARG A 118 -39.46 106.23 -24.45
CA ARG A 118 -38.35 107.20 -24.60
C ARG A 118 -37.37 107.30 -23.40
N ASP A 119 -37.62 106.62 -22.28
CA ASP A 119 -36.69 106.58 -21.12
C ASP A 119 -35.79 105.33 -21.05
N ALA A 120 -35.84 104.43 -22.06
CA ALA A 120 -35.12 103.15 -22.05
C ALA A 120 -33.58 103.24 -22.11
N ALA A 121 -33.00 104.40 -22.41
CA ALA A 121 -31.54 104.57 -22.54
C ALA A 121 -30.82 104.73 -21.18
N ALA A 122 -31.51 105.23 -20.15
CA ALA A 122 -30.93 105.44 -18.82
C ALA A 122 -30.90 104.14 -17.99
N GLU A 123 -31.95 103.33 -18.06
CA GLU A 123 -32.05 102.06 -17.31
C GLU A 123 -31.04 100.98 -17.78
N ALA A 124 -30.69 100.98 -19.07
CA ALA A 124 -29.71 100.03 -19.63
C ALA A 124 -28.28 100.22 -19.08
N ALA A 125 -27.93 101.46 -18.70
CA ALA A 125 -26.61 101.76 -18.16
C ALA A 125 -26.45 101.32 -16.68
N GLU A 126 -27.51 101.42 -15.88
CA GLU A 126 -27.51 101.00 -14.48
C GLU A 126 -27.53 99.46 -14.35
N ALA A 127 -28.31 98.77 -15.20
CA ALA A 127 -28.34 97.30 -15.25
C ALA A 127 -26.96 96.70 -15.59
N ALA A 128 -26.22 97.31 -16.52
CA ALA A 128 -24.87 96.87 -16.89
C ALA A 128 -23.85 97.04 -15.75
N ALA A 129 -23.98 98.08 -14.92
CA ALA A 129 -23.12 98.30 -13.75
C ALA A 129 -23.40 97.30 -12.62
N GLN A 130 -24.67 96.96 -12.39
CA GLN A 130 -25.07 95.94 -11.41
C GLN A 130 -24.60 94.54 -11.82
N LEU A 131 -24.73 94.18 -13.10
CA LEU A 131 -24.23 92.91 -13.64
C LEU A 131 -22.73 92.73 -13.45
N ARG A 132 -21.93 93.79 -13.64
CA ARG A 132 -20.47 93.76 -13.40
C ARG A 132 -20.13 93.53 -11.92
N ARG A 133 -20.88 94.13 -10.98
CA ARG A 133 -20.68 93.89 -9.54
C ARG A 133 -21.02 92.47 -9.14
N LEU A 134 -22.15 91.93 -9.61
CA LEU A 134 -22.54 90.55 -9.36
C LEU A 134 -21.53 89.55 -9.94
N ALA A 135 -21.03 89.80 -11.15
CA ALA A 135 -19.99 88.96 -11.76
C ALA A 135 -18.69 88.93 -10.94
N MET A 136 -18.28 90.06 -10.35
CA MET A 136 -17.11 90.08 -9.45
C MET A 136 -17.35 89.33 -8.14
N GLN A 137 -18.56 89.39 -7.58
CA GLN A 137 -18.92 88.63 -6.39
C GLN A 137 -18.95 87.12 -6.65
N ILE A 138 -19.47 86.68 -7.82
CA ILE A 138 -19.48 85.27 -8.23
C ILE A 138 -18.04 84.74 -8.35
N ARG A 139 -17.12 85.48 -8.98
CA ARG A 139 -15.69 85.08 -9.03
C ARG A 139 -15.05 84.98 -7.64
N GLY A 140 -15.42 85.87 -6.73
CA GLY A 140 -14.95 85.82 -5.34
C GLY A 140 -15.46 84.60 -4.58
N LEU A 141 -16.71 84.19 -4.84
CA LEU A 141 -17.30 82.97 -4.28
C LEU A 141 -16.69 81.70 -4.89
N GLU A 142 -16.46 81.67 -6.21
CA GLU A 142 -15.74 80.57 -6.87
C GLU A 142 -14.33 80.38 -6.33
N ALA A 143 -13.56 81.45 -6.12
CA ALA A 143 -12.23 81.35 -5.54
C ALA A 143 -12.25 80.82 -4.10
N ARG A 144 -13.27 81.17 -3.31
CA ARG A 144 -13.47 80.62 -1.96
C ARG A 144 -13.87 79.14 -1.99
N LEU A 145 -14.73 78.74 -2.93
CA LEU A 145 -15.10 77.34 -3.16
C LEU A 145 -13.89 76.49 -3.59
N GLY A 146 -13.09 76.97 -4.53
CA GLY A 146 -11.87 76.30 -4.97
C GLY A 146 -10.82 76.16 -3.86
N GLY A 147 -10.82 77.04 -2.86
CA GLY A 147 -9.99 76.92 -1.66
C GLY A 147 -10.52 75.94 -0.60
N LEU A 148 -11.81 75.61 -0.61
CA LEU A 148 -12.44 74.66 0.33
C LEU A 148 -12.28 73.21 -0.12
N GLU A 149 -12.29 72.97 -1.42
CA GLU A 149 -12.17 71.64 -2.04
C GLU A 149 -10.95 70.82 -1.58
N PRO A 150 -9.71 71.37 -1.52
CA PRO A 150 -8.56 70.64 -0.96
C PRO A 150 -8.66 70.41 0.55
N ARG A 151 -9.38 71.26 1.30
CA ARG A 151 -9.59 71.12 2.75
C ARG A 151 -10.61 70.02 3.08
N THR A 152 -11.65 69.88 2.24
CA THR A 152 -12.61 68.77 2.36
C THR A 152 -11.98 67.42 2.03
N ALA A 153 -11.10 67.34 1.03
CA ALA A 153 -10.37 66.10 0.72
C ALA A 153 -9.42 65.68 1.85
N THR A 154 -8.73 66.62 2.47
CA THR A 154 -7.85 66.35 3.63
C THR A 154 -8.63 65.98 4.89
N LEU A 155 -9.81 66.57 5.12
CA LEU A 155 -10.70 66.14 6.21
C LEU A 155 -11.25 64.74 5.99
N SER A 156 -11.68 64.39 4.77
CA SER A 156 -12.16 63.05 4.44
C SER A 156 -11.11 61.98 4.76
N THR A 157 -9.87 62.20 4.32
CA THR A 157 -8.75 61.28 4.58
C THR A 157 -8.38 61.20 6.06
N MET A 158 -8.51 62.28 6.83
CA MET A 158 -8.32 62.23 8.28
C MET A 158 -9.42 61.42 8.97
N VAL A 159 -10.69 61.60 8.58
CA VAL A 159 -11.82 60.84 9.13
C VAL A 159 -11.65 59.36 8.82
N GLU A 160 -11.28 59.02 7.59
CA GLU A 160 -11.03 57.63 7.18
C GLU A 160 -9.91 56.97 7.98
N ARG A 161 -8.82 57.70 8.27
CA ARG A 161 -7.76 57.22 9.17
C ARG A 161 -8.21 57.05 10.61
N ILE A 162 -9.09 57.91 11.11
CA ILE A 162 -9.64 57.82 12.47
C ILE A 162 -10.58 56.61 12.57
N GLU A 163 -11.45 56.39 11.59
CA GLU A 163 -12.32 55.22 11.54
C GLU A 163 -11.53 53.92 11.44
N GLN A 164 -10.49 53.87 10.61
CA GLN A 164 -9.60 52.72 10.54
C GLN A 164 -8.88 52.46 11.86
N ALA A 165 -8.35 53.49 12.51
CA ALA A 165 -7.68 53.37 13.81
C ALA A 165 -8.66 52.95 14.91
N TYR A 166 -9.89 53.49 14.90
CA TYR A 166 -10.94 53.11 15.83
C TYR A 166 -11.37 51.66 15.64
N THR A 167 -11.62 51.24 14.40
CA THR A 167 -11.99 49.85 14.07
C THR A 167 -10.88 48.88 14.47
N ALA A 168 -9.61 49.22 14.19
CA ALA A 168 -8.47 48.40 14.62
C ALA A 168 -8.33 48.35 16.15
N ALA A 169 -8.59 49.46 16.86
CA ALA A 169 -8.56 49.49 18.32
C ALA A 169 -9.72 48.69 18.94
N ASP A 170 -10.90 48.71 18.32
CA ASP A 170 -12.08 47.96 18.76
C ASP A 170 -11.93 46.45 18.53
N GLN A 171 -11.25 46.05 17.44
CA GLN A 171 -10.96 44.65 17.11
C GLN A 171 -9.74 44.08 17.87
N LEU A 172 -8.83 44.94 18.33
CA LEU A 172 -7.59 44.54 19.01
C LEU A 172 -7.79 43.52 20.15
N PRO A 173 -8.80 43.67 21.05
CA PRO A 173 -9.04 42.69 22.11
C PRO A 173 -9.41 41.31 21.57
N ALA A 174 -10.27 41.24 20.54
CA ALA A 174 -10.67 39.98 19.92
C ALA A 174 -9.49 39.32 19.20
N ASP A 175 -8.66 40.11 18.52
CA ASP A 175 -7.45 39.61 17.87
C ASP A 175 -6.45 39.05 18.88
N LEU A 176 -6.25 39.73 20.02
CA LEU A 176 -5.38 39.28 21.11
C LEU A 176 -5.89 37.98 21.76
N GLU A 177 -7.20 37.85 21.96
CA GLU A 177 -7.83 36.61 22.44
C GLU A 177 -7.56 35.46 21.44
N SER A 178 -7.80 35.69 20.14
CA SER A 178 -7.55 34.66 19.11
C SER A 178 -6.07 34.27 19.02
N LEU A 179 -5.16 35.24 19.19
CA LEU A 179 -3.71 35.00 19.25
C LEU A 179 -3.32 34.18 20.47
N ALA A 180 -3.96 34.42 21.62
CA ALA A 180 -3.74 33.64 22.83
C ALA A 180 -4.23 32.19 22.67
N GLU A 181 -5.42 32.00 22.10
CA GLU A 181 -5.96 30.67 21.76
C GLU A 181 -5.06 29.94 20.77
N ALA A 182 -4.63 30.61 19.69
CA ALA A 182 -3.72 30.05 18.71
C ALA A 182 -2.37 29.66 19.33
N ARG A 183 -1.84 30.47 20.26
CA ARG A 183 -0.64 30.11 21.02
C ARG A 183 -0.83 28.88 21.89
N GLN A 184 -1.95 28.77 22.61
CA GLN A 184 -2.25 27.57 23.41
C GLN A 184 -2.37 26.33 22.53
N ALA A 185 -3.02 26.43 21.37
CA ALA A 185 -3.13 25.33 20.42
C ALA A 185 -1.76 24.89 19.89
N ILE A 186 -0.89 25.85 19.57
CA ILE A 186 0.50 25.56 19.16
C ILE A 186 1.27 24.87 20.28
N GLU A 187 1.14 25.33 21.53
CA GLU A 187 1.84 24.73 22.68
C GLU A 187 1.36 23.30 22.95
N ALA A 188 0.05 23.04 22.85
CA ALA A 188 -0.53 21.70 22.94
C ALA A 188 -0.04 20.77 21.82
N LEU A 189 0.00 21.27 20.58
CA LEU A 189 0.53 20.53 19.43
C LEU A 189 2.03 20.24 19.59
N LEU A 190 2.81 21.20 20.10
CA LEU A 190 4.22 21.03 20.35
C LEU A 190 4.46 19.93 21.40
N LYS A 191 3.67 19.93 22.48
CA LYS A 191 3.75 18.90 23.53
C LYS A 191 3.35 17.52 23.02
N ALA A 192 2.28 17.42 22.23
CA ALA A 192 1.90 16.16 21.61
C ALA A 192 2.99 15.66 20.64
N SER A 193 3.56 16.55 19.84
CA SER A 193 4.64 16.23 18.89
C SER A 193 5.91 15.74 19.60
N THR A 194 6.28 16.34 20.74
CA THR A 194 7.43 15.87 21.52
C THR A 194 7.18 14.50 22.16
N GLU A 195 5.99 14.26 22.70
CA GLU A 195 5.57 12.94 23.23
C GLU A 195 5.51 11.86 22.13
N GLU A 196 5.05 12.19 20.93
CA GLU A 196 5.04 11.28 19.79
C GLU A 196 6.48 10.97 19.33
N SER A 197 7.35 11.99 19.29
CA SER A 197 8.75 11.85 18.91
C SER A 197 9.51 10.92 19.87
N THR A 198 9.27 11.04 21.19
CA THR A 198 9.87 10.12 22.17
C THR A 198 9.37 8.68 21.97
N ARG A 199 8.06 8.49 21.75
CA ARG A 199 7.51 7.16 21.43
C ARG A 199 8.10 6.56 20.16
N ILE A 200 8.33 7.36 19.13
CA ILE A 200 8.97 6.92 17.89
C ILE A 200 10.41 6.50 18.15
N THR A 201 11.17 7.27 18.95
CA THR A 201 12.55 6.89 19.29
C THR A 201 12.62 5.62 20.12
N ASP A 202 11.71 5.43 21.07
CA ASP A 202 11.62 4.23 21.90
C ASP A 202 11.25 3.01 21.04
N THR A 203 10.25 3.15 20.18
CA THR A 203 9.83 2.09 19.25
C THR A 203 10.97 1.72 18.30
N ARG A 204 11.72 2.70 17.79
CA ARG A 204 12.89 2.46 16.94
C ARG A 204 13.99 1.71 17.69
N SER A 205 14.24 2.07 18.96
CA SER A 205 15.18 1.37 19.82
C SER A 205 14.78 -0.08 20.06
N GLN A 206 13.50 -0.33 20.37
CA GLN A 206 12.94 -1.67 20.53
C GLN A 206 13.00 -2.49 19.24
N ALA A 207 12.70 -1.89 18.09
CA ALA A 207 12.81 -2.56 16.80
C ALA A 207 14.27 -2.94 16.49
N SER A 208 15.22 -2.07 16.80
CA SER A 208 16.65 -2.36 16.64
C SER A 208 17.12 -3.50 17.55
N SER A 209 16.65 -3.54 18.79
CA SER A 209 16.99 -4.64 19.71
C SER A 209 16.36 -5.96 19.28
N LEU A 210 15.10 -5.96 18.84
CA LEU A 210 14.42 -7.11 18.24
C LEU A 210 15.13 -7.61 16.98
N TYR A 211 15.54 -6.71 16.08
CA TYR A 211 16.32 -7.09 14.90
C TYR A 211 17.63 -7.77 15.28
N THR A 212 18.32 -7.25 16.31
CA THR A 212 19.55 -7.85 16.82
C THR A 212 19.28 -9.25 17.39
N GLN A 213 18.22 -9.42 18.17
CA GLN A 213 17.81 -10.71 18.73
C GLN A 213 17.42 -11.71 17.64
N LEU A 214 16.64 -11.29 16.63
CA LEU A 214 16.26 -12.13 15.49
C LEU A 214 17.49 -12.60 14.72
N ASN A 215 18.46 -11.71 14.48
CA ASN A 215 19.70 -12.08 13.81
C ASN A 215 20.52 -13.06 14.66
N GLN A 216 20.51 -12.91 15.98
CA GLN A 216 21.14 -13.86 16.88
C GLN A 216 20.44 -15.23 16.83
N TYR A 217 19.11 -15.26 16.90
CA TYR A 217 18.33 -16.50 16.77
C TYR A 217 18.53 -17.19 15.41
N ALA A 218 18.65 -16.42 14.33
CA ALA A 218 18.95 -16.97 13.01
C ALA A 218 20.33 -17.64 12.98
N LYS A 219 21.35 -17.02 13.57
CA LYS A 219 22.69 -17.61 13.71
C LYS A 219 22.69 -18.85 14.60
N ASP A 220 21.97 -18.80 15.72
CA ASP A 220 21.87 -19.93 16.65
C ASP A 220 21.15 -21.11 16.00
N ALA A 221 20.07 -20.85 15.25
CA ALA A 221 19.34 -21.87 14.49
C ALA A 221 20.19 -22.51 13.39
N ASP A 222 20.95 -21.73 12.61
CA ASP A 222 21.89 -22.26 11.62
C ASP A 222 22.97 -23.14 12.29
N GLY A 223 23.50 -22.68 13.43
CA GLY A 223 24.43 -23.46 14.24
C GLY A 223 23.84 -24.78 14.75
N VAL A 224 22.58 -24.78 15.19
CA VAL A 224 21.87 -26.00 15.60
C VAL A 224 21.65 -26.93 14.42
N LEU A 225 21.23 -26.42 13.25
CA LEU A 225 21.03 -27.24 12.05
C LEU A 225 22.33 -27.92 11.60
N GLN A 226 23.45 -27.20 11.58
CA GLN A 226 24.76 -27.77 11.26
C GLN A 226 25.17 -28.87 12.26
N ARG A 227 24.91 -28.66 13.56
CA ARG A 227 25.16 -29.67 14.60
C ARG A 227 24.26 -30.88 14.43
N CYS A 228 22.98 -30.72 14.12
CA CYS A 228 22.06 -31.81 13.84
C CYS A 228 22.49 -32.63 12.61
N GLN A 229 22.89 -31.97 11.52
CA GLN A 229 23.35 -32.67 10.31
C GLN A 229 24.64 -33.45 10.56
N THR A 230 25.58 -32.85 11.29
CA THR A 230 26.82 -33.52 11.71
C THR A 230 26.50 -34.71 12.63
N ALA A 231 25.68 -34.51 13.66
CA ALA A 231 25.29 -35.56 14.59
C ALA A 231 24.52 -36.71 13.93
N TYR A 232 23.63 -36.44 12.98
CA TYR A 232 22.89 -37.47 12.25
C TYR A 232 23.83 -38.35 11.41
N SER A 233 24.77 -37.73 10.71
CA SER A 233 25.76 -38.47 9.93
C SER A 233 26.77 -39.22 10.80
N ALA A 234 27.18 -38.66 11.93
CA ALA A 234 27.99 -39.32 12.95
C ALA A 234 27.25 -40.51 13.57
N ALA A 235 25.98 -40.34 13.92
CA ALA A 235 25.15 -41.41 14.47
C ALA A 235 24.98 -42.58 13.47
N THR A 236 24.87 -42.28 12.17
CA THR A 236 24.78 -43.30 11.13
C THR A 236 26.08 -44.10 11.00
N SER A 237 27.24 -43.42 10.94
CA SER A 237 28.54 -44.10 10.85
C SER A 237 28.89 -44.89 12.11
N VAL A 238 28.59 -44.33 13.29
CA VAL A 238 28.75 -44.99 14.60
C VAL A 238 27.79 -46.18 14.73
N GLY A 239 26.54 -46.03 14.30
CA GLY A 239 25.54 -47.10 14.31
C GLY A 239 25.92 -48.27 13.42
N LEU A 240 26.37 -48.01 12.18
CA LEU A 240 26.89 -49.04 11.28
C LEU A 240 28.14 -49.72 11.87
N ALA A 241 29.08 -48.95 12.42
CA ALA A 241 30.26 -49.49 13.08
C ALA A 241 29.91 -50.40 14.27
N ALA A 242 28.93 -50.02 15.08
CA ALA A 242 28.44 -50.83 16.19
C ALA A 242 27.85 -52.15 15.69
N ALA A 243 26.98 -52.12 14.68
CA ALA A 243 26.39 -53.32 14.09
C ALA A 243 27.44 -54.28 13.50
N PHE A 244 28.45 -53.76 12.80
CA PHE A 244 29.55 -54.57 12.27
C PHE A 244 30.44 -55.15 13.37
N THR A 245 30.71 -54.39 14.43
CA THR A 245 31.50 -54.86 15.57
C THR A 245 30.79 -55.98 16.30
N GLU A 246 29.50 -55.82 16.59
CA GLU A 246 28.70 -56.85 17.24
C GLU A 246 28.64 -58.13 16.40
N ARG A 247 28.52 -58.00 15.07
CA ARG A 247 28.61 -59.15 14.17
C ARG A 247 29.98 -59.82 14.21
N SER A 248 31.07 -59.05 14.10
CA SER A 248 32.44 -59.56 14.19
C SER A 248 32.69 -60.31 15.50
N ASP A 249 32.30 -59.72 16.63
CA ASP A 249 32.47 -60.31 17.96
C ASP A 249 31.66 -61.60 18.13
N SER A 250 30.41 -61.63 17.63
CA SER A 250 29.59 -62.85 17.67
C SER A 250 30.22 -64.00 16.88
N LEU A 251 30.85 -63.71 15.75
CA LEU A 251 31.56 -64.69 14.92
C LEU A 251 32.86 -65.15 15.57
N SER A 252 33.63 -64.24 16.17
CA SER A 252 34.85 -64.54 16.92
C SER A 252 34.57 -65.41 18.15
N LYS A 253 33.49 -65.13 18.89
CA LYS A 253 33.02 -65.98 20.01
C LYS A 253 32.63 -67.38 19.52
N SER A 254 31.89 -67.47 18.41
CA SER A 254 31.52 -68.75 17.79
C SER A 254 32.74 -69.54 17.29
N MET A 255 33.78 -68.87 16.79
CA MET A 255 35.03 -69.49 16.38
C MET A 255 35.73 -70.18 17.58
N TRP A 256 35.72 -69.57 18.76
CA TRP A 256 36.35 -70.17 19.95
C TRP A 256 35.69 -71.48 20.39
N PHE A 257 34.37 -71.64 20.17
CA PHE A 257 33.70 -72.93 20.36
C PHE A 257 34.27 -74.03 19.46
N TRP A 258 34.54 -73.72 18.19
CA TRP A 258 35.19 -74.66 17.26
C TRP A 258 36.65 -74.94 17.61
N VAL A 259 37.38 -73.94 18.14
CA VAL A 259 38.75 -74.13 18.64
C VAL A 259 38.76 -75.09 19.84
N ALA A 260 37.84 -74.90 20.80
CA ALA A 260 37.69 -75.82 21.93
C ALA A 260 37.32 -77.24 21.46
N GLY A 261 36.41 -77.35 20.48
CA GLY A 261 36.07 -78.62 19.84
C GLY A 261 37.26 -79.28 19.16
N LEU A 262 38.09 -78.52 18.44
CA LEU A 262 39.31 -79.02 17.81
C LEU A 262 40.30 -79.56 18.84
N ILE A 263 40.55 -78.81 19.92
CA ILE A 263 41.43 -79.24 21.01
C ILE A 263 40.91 -80.54 21.62
N ALA A 264 39.61 -80.61 21.94
CA ALA A 264 38.99 -81.83 22.46
C ALA A 264 39.14 -83.01 21.50
N ALA A 265 38.90 -82.82 20.20
CA ALA A 265 39.03 -83.86 19.19
C ALA A 265 40.48 -84.34 19.04
N LEU A 266 41.46 -83.44 19.10
CA LEU A 266 42.88 -83.80 19.09
C LEU A 266 43.28 -84.58 20.36
N SER A 267 42.78 -84.17 21.53
CA SER A 267 43.03 -84.89 22.79
C SER A 267 42.40 -86.28 22.79
N LEU A 268 41.15 -86.41 22.36
CA LEU A 268 40.43 -87.69 22.22
C LEU A 268 41.11 -88.58 21.17
N GLY A 269 41.48 -88.03 20.01
CA GLY A 269 42.19 -88.75 18.97
C GLY A 269 43.57 -89.23 19.41
N SER A 270 44.30 -88.43 20.20
CA SER A 270 45.58 -88.82 20.79
C SER A 270 45.41 -89.93 21.84
N TYR A 271 44.39 -89.81 22.70
CA TYR A 271 44.08 -90.83 23.71
C TYR A 271 43.69 -92.17 23.07
N PHE A 272 42.68 -92.20 22.21
CA PHE A 272 42.25 -93.43 21.51
C PHE A 272 43.31 -93.94 20.54
N GLY A 273 44.03 -93.06 19.86
CA GLY A 273 45.12 -93.42 18.96
C GLY A 273 46.26 -94.12 19.70
N SER A 274 46.69 -93.60 20.84
CA SER A 274 47.75 -94.22 21.66
C SER A 274 47.34 -95.57 22.23
N GLN A 275 46.10 -95.70 22.74
CA GLN A 275 45.57 -96.96 23.26
C GLN A 275 45.49 -98.04 22.16
N GLN A 276 45.07 -97.65 20.97
CA GLN A 276 44.93 -98.54 19.84
C GLN A 276 46.28 -98.92 19.21
N LEU A 277 47.25 -97.98 19.17
CA LEU A 277 48.62 -98.25 18.74
C LEU A 277 49.34 -99.21 19.70
N ASN A 278 49.13 -99.07 21.01
CA ASN A 278 49.65 -100.01 22.01
C ASN A 278 49.02 -101.39 21.84
N SER A 279 47.70 -101.47 21.64
CA SER A 279 46.98 -102.73 21.39
C SER A 279 47.43 -103.41 20.09
N LEU A 280 47.72 -102.65 19.04
CA LEU A 280 48.27 -103.18 17.78
C LEU A 280 49.72 -103.63 17.95
N SER A 281 50.54 -102.86 18.67
CA SER A 281 51.94 -103.22 18.98
C SER A 281 52.04 -104.53 19.77
N GLU A 282 51.17 -104.73 20.77
CA GLU A 282 51.10 -105.98 21.54
C GLU A 282 50.64 -107.17 20.68
N LEU A 283 49.68 -106.97 19.77
CA LEU A 283 49.22 -108.01 18.85
C LEU A 283 50.28 -108.41 17.80
N PHE A 284 51.17 -107.50 17.39
CA PHE A 284 52.29 -107.80 16.50
C PHE A 284 53.42 -108.59 17.17
N GLN A 285 53.51 -108.58 18.51
CA GLN A 285 54.50 -109.35 19.25
C GLN A 285 54.10 -110.82 19.50
N GLN A 286 52.86 -111.23 19.17
CA GLN A 286 52.39 -112.60 19.35
C GLN A 286 52.55 -113.44 18.06
N PRO A 287 53.25 -114.60 18.08
CA PRO A 287 53.61 -115.34 16.86
C PRO A 287 52.47 -115.97 16.03
N HIS A 288 51.20 -115.95 16.48
CA HIS A 288 50.07 -116.57 15.77
C HIS A 288 48.73 -115.82 15.95
N ALA A 289 48.66 -114.53 15.62
CA ALA A 289 47.38 -113.82 15.60
C ALA A 289 46.53 -114.20 14.35
N PRO A 290 45.25 -114.57 14.50
CA PRO A 290 44.36 -114.82 13.35
C PRO A 290 44.13 -113.52 12.56
N THR A 291 44.36 -113.59 11.24
CA THR A 291 44.34 -112.45 10.32
C THR A 291 43.01 -111.67 10.35
N SER A 292 41.90 -112.34 10.68
CA SER A 292 40.57 -111.71 10.81
C SER A 292 40.47 -110.75 12.01
N VAL A 293 41.14 -111.06 13.13
CA VAL A 293 41.15 -110.20 14.33
C VAL A 293 42.05 -108.99 14.09
N LEU A 294 43.16 -109.19 13.38
CA LEU A 294 44.03 -108.09 12.96
C LEU A 294 43.29 -107.11 12.03
N VAL A 295 42.58 -107.61 11.01
CA VAL A 295 41.79 -106.77 10.09
C VAL A 295 40.62 -106.09 10.79
N LEU A 296 39.90 -106.80 11.69
CA LEU A 296 38.80 -106.19 12.46
C LEU A 296 39.32 -105.08 13.38
N ASN A 297 40.44 -105.31 14.08
CA ASN A 297 41.02 -104.32 14.98
C ASN A 297 41.63 -103.14 14.21
N LEU A 298 42.15 -103.38 12.99
CA LEU A 298 42.59 -102.33 12.08
C LEU A 298 41.42 -101.50 11.53
N ALA A 299 40.31 -102.13 11.19
CA ALA A 299 39.09 -101.44 10.76
C ALA A 299 38.46 -100.62 11.91
N LEU A 300 38.44 -101.18 13.12
CA LEU A 300 37.95 -100.50 14.32
C LEU A 300 38.86 -99.33 14.71
N SER A 301 40.18 -99.48 14.54
CA SER A 301 41.17 -98.41 14.69
C SER A 301 40.93 -97.27 13.69
N LEU A 302 40.76 -97.60 12.41
CA LEU A 302 40.53 -96.63 11.36
C LEU A 302 39.21 -95.86 11.57
N LEU A 303 38.17 -96.53 12.06
CA LEU A 303 36.88 -95.92 12.39
C LEU A 303 36.94 -95.06 13.65
N SER A 304 37.64 -95.52 14.69
CA SER A 304 37.79 -94.83 15.99
C SER A 304 38.65 -93.57 15.87
N VAL A 305 39.77 -93.63 15.15
CA VAL A 305 40.64 -92.46 14.88
C VAL A 305 40.07 -91.59 13.76
N GLY A 306 39.29 -92.17 12.84
CA GLY A 306 38.68 -91.47 11.71
C GLY A 306 37.69 -90.38 12.12
N ALA A 307 36.89 -90.60 13.16
CA ALA A 307 35.90 -89.60 13.62
C ALA A 307 36.56 -88.34 14.23
N PRO A 308 37.53 -88.43 15.17
CA PRO A 308 38.29 -87.27 15.65
C PRO A 308 39.09 -86.56 14.56
N VAL A 309 39.69 -87.29 13.61
CA VAL A 309 40.44 -86.69 12.49
C VAL A 309 39.50 -85.94 11.53
N TRP A 310 38.35 -86.53 11.19
CA TRP A 310 37.34 -85.89 10.36
C TRP A 310 36.79 -84.62 11.02
N PHE A 311 36.47 -84.69 12.32
CA PHE A 311 36.02 -83.54 13.07
C PHE A 311 37.09 -82.45 13.17
N SER A 312 38.35 -82.82 13.40
CA SER A 312 39.48 -81.86 13.46
C SER A 312 39.65 -81.11 12.15
N TRP A 313 39.54 -81.81 11.02
CA TRP A 313 39.58 -81.22 9.69
C TRP A 313 38.39 -80.27 9.45
N LEU A 314 37.16 -80.69 9.79
CA LEU A 314 35.96 -79.85 9.69
C LEU A 314 36.08 -78.59 10.54
N ALA A 315 36.51 -78.75 11.80
CA ALA A 315 36.73 -77.63 12.72
C ALA A 315 37.76 -76.66 12.15
N THR A 316 38.87 -77.14 11.60
CA THR A 316 39.90 -76.30 10.96
C THR A 316 39.34 -75.46 9.81
N LYS A 317 38.50 -76.05 8.94
CA LYS A 317 37.82 -75.31 7.86
C LYS A 317 36.83 -74.27 8.40
N GLN A 318 36.02 -74.64 9.41
CA GLN A 318 35.05 -73.73 10.03
C GLN A 318 35.73 -72.56 10.74
N ILE A 319 36.85 -72.80 11.43
CA ILE A 319 37.66 -71.77 12.08
C ILE A 319 38.19 -70.79 11.03
N GLY A 320 38.77 -71.29 9.93
CA GLY A 320 39.26 -70.43 8.84
C GLY A 320 38.15 -69.57 8.20
N HIS A 321 36.98 -70.14 7.95
CA HIS A 321 35.83 -69.41 7.41
C HIS A 321 35.35 -68.31 8.37
N ARG A 322 35.19 -68.64 9.66
CA ARG A 322 34.70 -67.69 10.68
C ARG A 322 35.71 -66.58 10.96
N PHE A 323 37.00 -66.89 10.98
CA PHE A 323 38.08 -65.91 11.14
C PHE A 323 38.10 -64.88 10.01
N ARG A 324 38.07 -65.33 8.75
CA ARG A 324 38.08 -64.42 7.60
C ARG A 324 36.85 -63.50 7.58
N LEU A 325 35.69 -64.06 7.95
CA LEU A 325 34.44 -63.29 8.01
C LEU A 325 34.40 -62.32 9.20
N SER A 326 34.93 -62.69 10.37
CA SER A 326 35.04 -61.76 11.52
C SER A 326 36.01 -60.63 11.22
N GLU A 327 37.13 -60.91 10.56
CA GLU A 327 38.12 -59.90 10.16
C GLU A 327 37.55 -58.90 9.14
N ASP A 328 36.78 -59.38 8.14
CA ASP A 328 36.10 -58.51 7.17
C ASP A 328 35.10 -57.55 7.86
N TYR A 329 34.30 -58.07 8.80
CA TYR A 329 33.39 -57.23 9.58
C TYR A 329 34.12 -56.26 10.52
N ALA A 330 35.24 -56.68 11.13
CA ALA A 330 36.07 -55.80 11.95
C ALA A 330 36.67 -54.66 11.12
N PHE A 331 37.12 -54.96 9.89
CA PHE A 331 37.62 -53.96 8.94
C PHE A 331 36.51 -52.99 8.49
N LYS A 332 35.31 -53.48 8.19
CA LYS A 332 34.14 -52.62 7.88
C LYS A 332 33.75 -51.73 9.07
N ALA A 333 33.85 -52.25 10.29
CA ALA A 333 33.61 -51.48 11.49
C ALA A 333 34.67 -50.37 11.68
N SER A 334 35.95 -50.65 11.46
CA SER A 334 37.03 -49.65 11.61
C SER A 334 36.93 -48.54 10.56
N ILE A 335 36.65 -48.87 9.29
CA ILE A 335 36.38 -47.88 8.24
C ILE A 335 35.17 -47.02 8.60
N SER A 336 34.08 -47.62 9.08
CA SER A 336 32.87 -46.89 9.45
C SER A 336 33.12 -45.91 10.59
N ARG A 337 33.94 -46.28 11.60
CA ARG A 337 34.36 -45.36 12.68
C ARG A 337 35.26 -44.25 12.18
N ALA A 338 36.24 -44.58 11.34
CA ALA A 338 37.22 -43.61 10.83
C ALA A 338 36.61 -42.66 9.77
N TYR A 339 35.52 -43.06 9.13
CA TYR A 339 34.84 -42.27 8.09
C TYR A 339 34.48 -40.86 8.55
N GLU A 340 33.95 -40.70 9.77
CA GLU A 340 33.58 -39.36 10.26
C GLU A 340 34.82 -38.46 10.43
N GLY A 341 35.92 -39.03 10.94
CA GLY A 341 37.20 -38.33 11.08
C GLY A 341 37.74 -37.91 9.72
N PHE A 342 37.83 -38.84 8.76
CA PHE A 342 38.32 -38.55 7.42
C PHE A 342 37.42 -37.59 6.64
N ARG A 343 36.10 -37.72 6.76
CA ARG A 343 35.17 -36.78 6.13
C ARG A 343 35.31 -35.38 6.73
N ARG A 344 35.44 -35.27 8.05
CA ARG A 344 35.64 -33.98 8.75
C ARG A 344 36.97 -33.32 8.37
N GLU A 345 38.02 -34.10 8.18
CA GLU A 345 39.31 -33.58 7.69
C GLU A 345 39.23 -33.20 6.21
N ALA A 346 38.66 -34.05 5.35
CA ALA A 346 38.52 -33.78 3.92
C ALA A 346 37.65 -32.54 3.62
N ALA A 347 36.54 -32.36 4.34
CA ALA A 347 35.68 -31.19 4.22
C ALA A 347 36.37 -29.86 4.58
N ARG A 348 37.49 -29.90 5.33
CA ARG A 348 38.30 -28.69 5.62
C ARG A 348 39.19 -28.27 4.45
N PHE A 349 39.55 -29.20 3.58
CA PHE A 349 40.47 -28.94 2.47
C PHE A 349 39.73 -28.70 1.16
N ASP A 350 38.89 -29.65 0.72
CA ASP A 350 38.21 -29.57 -0.57
C ASP A 350 36.97 -30.47 -0.66
N LYS A 351 35.93 -30.00 -1.35
CA LYS A 351 34.68 -30.72 -1.58
C LYS A 351 34.86 -31.91 -2.52
N GLU A 352 35.80 -31.84 -3.46
CA GLU A 352 36.14 -32.98 -4.31
C GLU A 352 36.76 -34.11 -3.48
N MET A 353 37.64 -33.77 -2.53
CA MET A 353 38.25 -34.73 -1.62
C MET A 353 37.23 -35.39 -0.69
N GLU A 354 36.24 -34.65 -0.17
CA GLU A 354 35.12 -35.20 0.60
C GLU A 354 34.33 -36.24 -0.21
N SER A 355 34.02 -35.92 -1.48
CA SER A 355 33.29 -36.83 -2.37
C SER A 355 34.07 -38.12 -2.68
N ARG A 356 35.40 -38.02 -2.83
CA ARG A 356 36.28 -39.19 -3.02
C ARG A 356 36.34 -40.07 -1.77
N VAL A 357 36.36 -39.48 -0.57
CA VAL A 357 36.31 -40.21 0.70
C VAL A 357 34.98 -40.96 0.83
N LEU A 358 33.85 -40.32 0.51
CA LEU A 358 32.54 -40.98 0.48
C LEU A 358 32.50 -42.13 -0.53
N ALA A 359 32.95 -41.91 -1.77
CA ALA A 359 32.95 -42.94 -2.81
C ALA A 359 33.85 -44.14 -2.44
N SER A 360 35.02 -43.88 -1.86
CA SER A 360 35.92 -44.92 -1.36
C SER A 360 35.29 -45.72 -0.20
N ALA A 361 34.66 -45.04 0.76
CA ALA A 361 33.99 -45.70 1.88
C ALA A 361 32.81 -46.57 1.43
N LEU A 362 31.96 -46.06 0.51
CA LEU A 362 30.86 -46.82 -0.08
C LEU A 362 31.36 -48.07 -0.81
N THR A 363 32.40 -47.93 -1.64
CA THR A 363 33.00 -49.06 -2.36
C THR A 363 33.46 -50.17 -1.39
N ARG A 364 34.04 -49.81 -0.24
CA ARG A 364 34.48 -50.79 0.77
C ARG A 364 33.34 -51.42 1.56
N LEU A 365 32.24 -50.70 1.77
CA LEU A 365 31.04 -51.24 2.41
C LEU A 365 30.29 -52.21 1.49
N ASP A 366 30.28 -51.93 0.18
CA ASP A 366 29.62 -52.75 -0.85
C ASP A 366 30.40 -54.02 -1.23
N GLU A 367 31.66 -54.17 -0.80
CA GLU A 367 32.44 -55.38 -1.03
C GLU A 367 31.78 -56.61 -0.39
N LEU A 368 31.50 -57.64 -1.20
CA LEU A 368 30.83 -58.85 -0.73
C LEU A 368 31.71 -59.60 0.30
N PRO A 369 31.15 -59.98 1.48
CA PRO A 369 31.90 -60.61 2.58
C PRO A 369 32.44 -62.01 2.25
N LEU A 370 32.00 -62.63 1.15
CA LEU A 370 32.38 -63.98 0.74
C LEU A 370 33.64 -64.04 -0.16
N ARG A 371 34.27 -62.90 -0.48
CA ARG A 371 35.45 -62.85 -1.37
C ARG A 371 36.66 -63.65 -0.86
N LEU A 372 36.80 -63.76 0.46
CA LEU A 372 37.92 -64.46 1.10
C LEU A 372 37.57 -65.92 1.47
N VAL A 373 36.37 -66.40 1.15
CA VAL A 373 35.96 -67.78 1.41
C VAL A 373 36.33 -68.64 0.20
N GLU A 374 37.18 -69.64 0.41
CA GLU A 374 37.58 -70.58 -0.64
C GLU A 374 36.35 -71.26 -1.26
N THR A 375 36.23 -71.17 -2.59
CA THR A 375 35.09 -71.65 -3.37
C THR A 375 35.01 -73.18 -3.45
N GLU A 376 36.09 -73.89 -3.10
CA GLU A 376 36.18 -75.34 -3.24
C GLU A 376 35.79 -76.06 -1.93
N SER A 377 34.50 -76.32 -1.78
CA SER A 377 33.95 -77.15 -0.70
C SER A 377 34.27 -78.63 -0.95
N HIS A 378 35.37 -79.11 -0.37
CA HIS A 378 35.67 -80.53 -0.37
C HIS A 378 34.82 -81.22 0.71
N GLY A 379 34.15 -82.33 0.39
CA GLY A 379 33.20 -82.97 1.32
C GLY A 379 33.84 -83.84 2.41
N SER A 380 35.13 -84.16 2.31
CA SER A 380 35.83 -84.97 3.31
C SER A 380 37.35 -84.78 3.28
N PRO A 381 38.08 -85.11 4.37
CA PRO A 381 39.54 -85.05 4.42
C PRO A 381 40.20 -85.88 3.32
N TRP A 382 39.60 -87.04 3.00
CA TRP A 382 40.06 -87.91 1.91
C TRP A 382 39.85 -87.28 0.53
N HIS A 383 38.78 -86.50 0.35
CA HIS A 383 38.52 -85.80 -0.90
C HIS A 383 39.54 -84.68 -1.14
N GLU A 384 39.97 -83.97 -0.08
CA GLU A 384 41.02 -82.93 -0.16
C GLU A 384 42.43 -83.53 -0.33
N LEU A 385 42.74 -84.64 0.35
CA LEU A 385 44.00 -85.36 0.15
C LEU A 385 44.13 -85.91 -1.28
N ALA A 386 43.07 -86.48 -1.83
CA ALA A 386 43.05 -87.00 -3.20
C ALA A 386 43.14 -85.88 -4.27
N SER A 387 42.58 -84.69 -4.00
CA SER A 387 42.63 -83.57 -4.93
C SER A 387 43.91 -82.73 -4.82
N SER A 388 44.70 -82.92 -3.75
CA SER A 388 45.93 -82.17 -3.49
C SER A 388 46.98 -82.28 -4.61
N HIS A 389 47.66 -81.16 -4.88
CA HIS A 389 48.70 -81.08 -5.91
C HIS A 389 49.90 -82.00 -5.61
N THR A 390 50.20 -82.27 -4.34
CA THR A 390 51.29 -83.14 -3.89
C THR A 390 51.00 -84.62 -4.18
N VAL A 391 49.78 -85.09 -3.92
CA VAL A 391 49.36 -86.47 -4.25
C VAL A 391 49.28 -86.66 -5.77
N LYS A 392 48.75 -85.68 -6.51
CA LYS A 392 48.77 -85.69 -7.98
C LYS A 392 50.18 -85.70 -8.56
N GLN A 393 51.14 -85.04 -7.91
CA GLN A 393 52.55 -85.04 -8.32
C GLN A 393 53.25 -86.35 -7.97
N ALA A 394 52.97 -86.94 -6.81
CA ALA A 394 53.47 -88.25 -6.41
C ALA A 394 52.94 -89.39 -7.31
N MET A 395 51.65 -89.35 -7.67
CA MET A 395 51.06 -90.30 -8.65
C MET A 395 51.70 -90.20 -10.04
N LYS A 396 52.23 -89.02 -10.42
CA LYS A 396 52.92 -88.81 -11.70
C LYS A 396 54.42 -89.14 -11.64
N ALA A 397 55.06 -89.01 -10.48
CA ALA A 397 56.51 -89.13 -10.34
C ALA A 397 57.00 -90.57 -10.06
N VAL A 398 56.17 -91.45 -9.50
CA VAL A 398 56.56 -92.83 -9.16
C VAL A 398 55.89 -93.85 -10.09
N PRO A 399 56.63 -94.54 -10.99
CA PRO A 399 56.06 -95.58 -11.83
C PRO A 399 55.62 -96.78 -10.97
N GLY A 400 54.37 -97.22 -11.16
CA GLY A 400 53.80 -98.40 -10.47
C GLY A 400 53.06 -98.11 -9.15
N PHE A 401 53.08 -96.87 -8.65
CA PHE A 401 52.37 -96.48 -7.42
C PHE A 401 50.84 -96.68 -7.51
N THR A 402 50.25 -96.32 -8.66
CA THR A 402 48.82 -96.51 -8.93
C THR A 402 48.42 -97.98 -9.01
N ALA A 403 49.29 -98.83 -9.57
CA ALA A 403 49.05 -100.28 -9.65
C ALA A 403 49.13 -100.95 -8.28
N GLN A 404 50.08 -100.54 -7.42
CA GLN A 404 50.23 -101.05 -6.06
C GLN A 404 49.08 -100.64 -5.15
N ILE A 405 48.58 -99.40 -5.27
CA ILE A 405 47.39 -98.95 -4.53
C ILE A 405 46.14 -99.73 -4.97
N LYS A 406 46.00 -99.99 -6.28
CA LYS A 406 44.90 -100.77 -6.82
C LYS A 406 44.93 -102.22 -6.32
N ASP A 407 46.10 -102.88 -6.33
CA ASP A 407 46.26 -104.25 -5.82
C ASP A 407 45.99 -104.35 -4.30
N LEU A 408 46.39 -103.34 -3.52
CA LEU A 408 46.07 -103.25 -2.09
C LEU A 408 44.56 -103.03 -1.83
N ALA A 409 43.91 -102.19 -2.64
CA ALA A 409 42.47 -101.94 -2.54
C ALA A 409 41.66 -103.19 -2.91
N ASP A 410 42.03 -103.88 -4.00
CA ASP A 410 41.38 -105.11 -4.43
C ASP A 410 41.54 -106.23 -3.38
N LYS A 411 42.72 -106.35 -2.75
CA LYS A 411 42.97 -107.29 -1.64
C LYS A 411 42.16 -106.94 -0.37
N ALA A 412 42.02 -105.66 -0.03
CA ALA A 412 41.23 -105.23 1.13
C ALA A 412 39.72 -105.50 0.92
N ILE A 413 39.21 -105.27 -0.30
CA ILE A 413 37.81 -105.56 -0.66
C ILE A 413 37.53 -107.07 -0.61
N ALA A 414 38.45 -107.89 -1.12
CA ALA A 414 38.34 -109.36 -1.04
C ALA A 414 38.37 -109.88 0.40
N ALA A 415 39.18 -109.28 1.28
CA ALA A 415 39.23 -109.62 2.70
C ALA A 415 37.91 -109.29 3.44
N VAL A 416 37.24 -108.19 3.09
CA VAL A 416 35.93 -107.83 3.66
C VAL A 416 34.81 -108.72 3.13
N ALA A 417 34.86 -109.11 1.85
CA ALA A 417 33.88 -110.00 1.24
C ALA A 417 33.88 -111.42 1.85
N SER A 418 35.07 -111.94 2.21
CA SER A 418 35.22 -113.28 2.79
C SER A 418 34.75 -113.41 4.25
N ALA A 419 34.73 -112.32 5.03
CA ALA A 419 34.23 -112.32 6.41
C ALA A 419 32.69 -112.45 6.53
N LYS A 420 31.95 -112.28 5.43
CA LYS A 420 30.47 -112.30 5.41
C LYS A 420 29.86 -113.69 5.20
N ALA A 421 30.66 -114.74 4.99
CA ALA A 421 30.19 -116.08 4.68
C ALA A 421 30.42 -117.08 5.84
N LYS A 422 29.51 -117.10 6.82
CA LYS A 422 29.27 -118.26 7.71
C LYS A 422 27.76 -118.41 7.95
N PRO A 423 27.15 -119.61 7.91
CA PRO A 423 25.70 -119.74 7.82
C PRO A 423 24.97 -119.54 9.16
N LYS A 424 23.78 -118.96 9.05
CA LYS A 424 22.82 -118.55 10.09
C LYS A 424 21.99 -119.74 10.58
N ALA A 425 21.92 -119.97 11.90
CA ALA A 425 20.90 -120.82 12.53
C ALA A 425 19.58 -120.02 12.71
N PRO A 426 18.39 -120.63 12.60
CA PRO A 426 17.14 -119.90 12.40
C PRO A 426 16.54 -119.36 13.72
N ALA A 427 15.93 -118.18 13.61
CA ALA A 427 15.23 -117.48 14.69
C ALA A 427 13.79 -117.97 14.83
N ALA A 428 13.36 -118.22 16.07
CA ALA A 428 11.96 -118.45 16.42
C ALA A 428 11.18 -117.12 16.39
N ALA A 429 9.98 -117.16 15.83
CA ALA A 429 9.12 -116.03 15.55
C ALA A 429 7.90 -115.97 16.47
N GLY A 430 7.49 -114.73 16.80
CA GLY A 430 6.10 -114.35 17.09
C GLY A 430 5.80 -113.99 18.55
N PRO A 431 4.72 -113.21 18.80
CA PRO A 431 4.33 -111.98 18.11
C PRO A 431 3.92 -110.86 19.10
N ALA A 432 3.85 -109.63 18.59
CA ALA A 432 3.30 -108.48 19.30
C ALA A 432 1.76 -108.51 19.31
N ALA A 433 1.20 -108.13 20.45
CA ALA A 433 -0.22 -107.99 20.74
C ALA A 433 -0.82 -106.71 20.12
N ALA A 434 -2.12 -106.78 19.86
CA ALA A 434 -3.01 -105.67 19.54
C ALA A 434 -3.51 -104.98 20.82
N GLU A 435 -3.77 -103.66 20.71
CA GLU A 435 -4.69 -102.81 21.52
C GLU A 435 -4.37 -102.73 23.02
N GLU A 436 -4.18 -101.58 23.67
CA GLU A 436 -4.75 -100.22 23.59
C GLU A 436 -3.71 -99.18 24.04
#